data_AF-A0A139IV46-F1
#
_entry.id   AF-A0A139IV46-F1
#
_cell.length_a   1.000
_cell.length_b   1.000
_cell.length_c   1.000
_cell.angle_alpha   90.00
_cell.angle_beta   90.00
_cell.angle_gamma   90.00
#
_symmetry.space_group_name_H-M   'P 1'
#
loop_
_entity.id
_entity.type
_entity.pdbx_description
1 polymer ?
#
loop_
_entity_poly.entity_id
_entity_poly.type
_entity_poly.pdbx_seq_one_letter_code
_entity_poly.pdbx_strand_id
1 'polypeptide(L)'
;MRSPRSPVASSSISLLLASRVRGRRLPCRSLESSSPLPLSFPPRSVKTSTFTPICNAFAPFLPPGSFCKDSLRRRCHGSDTPASNRQPWRREDIDVLLSLQKQGKSQREMAATLQRSPAAVASRLATIRLTGDTTPGRPQRDWTEQEINHLKSVMHGVVKTPDIKAICASYGRSWSSIKGKLKALRREAGLSKGHGPSHLKVWTQQEFNLAKALYEEGKNCGEIGRVLDRSKGSVRQRLRHEQLSGEPFKPHRYISNRDSDQIRLLRAQGKSLREIYQLMSTRPRISVASMRRIAHEPETQRTSPWSSSDMVEKGTSLVEIVEHLPGRSKTACRVAIERWVGPLQRGAWSESEIAQLLQLRKEGKNIQEISAQLGRSPGACYGAFSRHNKRKPL
;
A
#
# COMPACT_ATOMS: atom_id res chain seq x y z
N MET A 1 17.11 67.30 -17.67
CA MET A 1 16.26 67.80 -18.77
C MET A 1 15.50 66.62 -19.36
N ARG A 2 14.18 66.65 -19.26
CA ARG A 2 13.28 65.56 -19.70
C ARG A 2 12.88 65.81 -21.16
N SER A 3 13.19 64.87 -22.05
CA SER A 3 12.65 64.84 -23.42
C SER A 3 11.35 64.02 -23.44
N PRO A 4 10.27 64.51 -24.09
CA PRO A 4 9.01 63.80 -24.13
C PRO A 4 8.62 63.29 -25.55
N ARG A 5 7.74 62.27 -25.54
CA ARG A 5 6.80 61.81 -26.59
C ARG A 5 7.33 60.94 -27.75
N SER A 6 6.73 59.76 -27.88
CA SER A 6 5.86 59.42 -29.02
C SER A 6 4.91 58.25 -28.66
N PRO A 7 3.63 58.27 -29.10
CA PRO A 7 2.64 57.25 -28.81
C PRO A 7 2.63 56.16 -29.88
N VAL A 8 2.51 54.89 -29.47
CA VAL A 8 2.33 53.75 -30.39
C VAL A 8 0.83 53.52 -30.59
N ALA A 9 0.43 53.52 -31.85
CA ALA A 9 -0.93 53.37 -32.33
C ALA A 9 -1.52 51.97 -32.03
N SER A 10 -2.71 51.94 -31.45
CA SER A 10 -3.58 50.77 -31.38
C SER A 10 -4.22 50.53 -32.74
N SER A 11 -3.84 49.44 -33.40
CA SER A 11 -4.55 48.93 -34.59
C SER A 11 -5.58 47.89 -34.15
N SER A 12 -6.85 48.27 -34.20
CA SER A 12 -8.00 47.39 -34.06
C SER A 12 -8.18 46.57 -35.34
N ILE A 13 -7.94 45.26 -35.25
CA ILE A 13 -8.26 44.30 -36.31
C ILE A 13 -9.66 43.75 -36.06
N SER A 14 -10.63 44.27 -36.82
CA SER A 14 -11.96 43.70 -36.98
C SER A 14 -11.89 42.52 -37.94
N LEU A 15 -12.07 41.29 -37.45
CA LEU A 15 -12.24 40.10 -38.29
C LEU A 15 -13.70 39.65 -38.25
N LEU A 16 -14.43 40.08 -39.29
CA LEU A 16 -15.64 39.46 -39.81
C LEU A 16 -15.31 38.03 -40.30
N LEU A 17 -15.93 37.01 -39.72
CA LEU A 17 -16.06 35.71 -40.36
C LEU A 17 -17.53 35.29 -40.38
N ALA A 18 -18.07 35.42 -41.59
CA ALA A 18 -19.38 34.95 -41.98
C ALA A 18 -19.44 33.42 -42.06
N SER A 19 -20.53 32.89 -41.49
CA SER A 19 -21.41 31.85 -42.02
C SER A 19 -20.87 30.91 -43.10
N ARG A 20 -20.75 29.62 -42.75
CA ARG A 20 -20.97 28.54 -43.73
C ARG A 20 -21.72 27.36 -43.12
N VAL A 21 -23.04 27.43 -43.28
CA VAL A 21 -23.98 26.33 -43.15
C VAL A 21 -23.67 25.30 -44.24
N ARG A 22 -23.41 24.05 -43.85
CA ARG A 22 -23.52 22.89 -44.76
C ARG A 22 -24.45 21.87 -44.11
N GLY A 23 -25.73 21.96 -44.47
CA GLY A 23 -26.71 20.92 -44.20
C GLY A 23 -26.37 19.66 -45.01
N ARG A 24 -26.08 18.56 -44.30
CA ARG A 24 -26.17 17.22 -44.88
C ARG A 24 -27.57 16.69 -44.61
N ARG A 25 -28.40 16.68 -45.65
CA ARG A 25 -29.64 15.91 -45.69
C ARG A 25 -29.26 14.42 -45.68
N LEU A 26 -29.72 13.69 -44.67
CA LEU A 26 -29.74 12.23 -44.69
C LEU A 26 -31.06 11.78 -45.33
N PRO A 27 -31.06 10.75 -46.18
CA PRO A 27 -32.29 10.23 -46.77
C PRO A 27 -33.12 9.46 -45.72
N CYS A 28 -34.40 9.82 -45.63
CA CYS A 28 -35.44 9.02 -44.99
C CYS A 28 -35.46 7.63 -45.62
N ARG A 29 -35.18 6.60 -44.83
CA ARG A 29 -35.45 5.21 -45.21
C ARG A 29 -36.80 4.84 -44.61
N SER A 30 -37.75 4.60 -45.49
CA SER A 30 -39.11 4.14 -45.21
C SER A 30 -39.09 2.87 -44.38
N LEU A 31 -39.95 2.86 -43.36
CA LEU A 31 -40.33 1.67 -42.59
C LEU A 31 -41.20 0.79 -43.48
N GLU A 32 -40.65 -0.32 -43.96
CA GLU A 32 -41.46 -1.45 -44.45
C GLU A 32 -41.65 -2.45 -43.32
N SER A 33 -42.91 -2.64 -42.95
CA SER A 33 -43.38 -3.67 -42.03
C SER A 33 -43.12 -5.05 -42.64
N SER A 34 -42.29 -5.85 -41.99
CA SER A 34 -42.16 -7.27 -42.28
C SER A 34 -42.53 -8.06 -41.03
N SER A 35 -43.68 -8.71 -41.09
CA SER A 35 -44.19 -9.64 -40.09
C SER A 35 -43.20 -10.79 -39.84
N PRO A 36 -42.97 -11.22 -38.59
CA PRO A 36 -42.17 -12.40 -38.33
C PRO A 36 -43.00 -13.68 -38.50
N LEU A 37 -42.55 -14.55 -39.41
CA LEU A 37 -42.99 -15.95 -39.48
C LEU A 37 -42.45 -16.75 -38.28
N PRO A 38 -43.20 -17.73 -37.77
CA PRO A 38 -42.75 -18.57 -36.66
C PRO A 38 -41.76 -19.64 -37.14
N LEU A 39 -40.52 -19.57 -36.66
CA LEU A 39 -39.54 -20.66 -36.81
C LEU A 39 -39.79 -21.72 -35.74
N SER A 40 -40.36 -22.84 -36.17
CA SER A 40 -40.43 -24.09 -35.41
C SER A 40 -39.03 -24.70 -35.27
N PHE A 41 -38.52 -24.78 -34.04
CA PHE A 41 -37.33 -25.56 -33.72
C PHE A 41 -37.69 -27.04 -33.51
N PRO A 42 -36.93 -28.01 -34.03
CA PRO A 42 -37.14 -29.42 -33.74
C PRO A 42 -36.67 -29.78 -32.31
N PRO A 43 -37.32 -30.76 -31.65
CA PRO A 43 -36.95 -31.18 -30.30
C PRO A 43 -35.58 -31.88 -30.29
N ARG A 44 -34.70 -31.45 -29.38
CA ARG A 44 -33.45 -32.14 -29.08
C ARG A 44 -33.75 -33.47 -28.38
N SER A 45 -33.45 -34.56 -29.08
CA SER A 45 -33.35 -35.93 -28.56
C SER A 45 -32.41 -35.98 -27.34
N VAL A 46 -32.98 -36.26 -26.16
CA VAL A 46 -32.25 -36.60 -24.94
C VAL A 46 -31.71 -38.01 -25.09
N LYS A 47 -30.40 -38.18 -25.24
CA LYS A 47 -29.74 -39.48 -25.11
C LYS A 47 -29.61 -39.82 -23.64
N THR A 48 -30.41 -40.77 -23.18
CA THR A 48 -30.27 -41.45 -21.89
C THR A 48 -28.98 -42.28 -21.92
N SER A 49 -27.98 -41.86 -21.13
CA SER A 49 -26.78 -42.63 -20.88
C SER A 49 -27.07 -43.64 -19.77
N THR A 50 -27.14 -44.91 -20.14
CA THR A 50 -27.19 -46.07 -19.26
C THR A 50 -26.01 -46.06 -18.29
N PHE A 51 -26.34 -46.14 -16.99
CA PHE A 51 -25.41 -46.19 -15.87
C PHE A 51 -25.17 -47.67 -15.52
N THR A 52 -23.96 -48.18 -15.76
CA THR A 52 -23.53 -49.50 -15.28
C THR A 52 -22.96 -49.36 -13.86
N PRO A 53 -23.39 -50.19 -12.89
CA PRO A 53 -22.82 -50.18 -11.55
C PRO A 53 -21.54 -51.03 -11.52
N ILE A 54 -20.41 -50.42 -11.19
CA ILE A 54 -19.20 -51.14 -10.81
C ILE A 54 -19.20 -51.31 -9.29
N CYS A 55 -19.19 -52.57 -8.86
CA CYS A 55 -19.03 -53.02 -7.49
C CYS A 55 -17.73 -52.47 -6.89
N ASN A 56 -17.82 -51.70 -5.80
CA ASN A 56 -16.68 -51.39 -4.94
C ASN A 56 -16.69 -52.32 -3.74
N ALA A 57 -15.75 -53.27 -3.76
CA ALA A 57 -15.41 -54.10 -2.63
C ALA A 57 -14.72 -53.26 -1.53
N PHE A 58 -15.07 -53.61 -0.29
CA PHE A 58 -14.54 -53.08 0.95
C PHE A 58 -13.01 -53.16 1.03
N ALA A 59 -12.37 -52.08 1.47
CA ALA A 59 -11.05 -52.10 2.08
C ALA A 59 -11.13 -51.44 3.47
N PRO A 60 -10.46 -52.00 4.50
CA PRO A 60 -10.74 -51.67 5.89
C PRO A 60 -10.10 -50.36 6.37
N PHE A 61 -10.79 -49.75 7.33
CA PHE A 61 -10.42 -48.61 8.16
C PHE A 61 -8.95 -48.63 8.59
N LEU A 62 -8.23 -47.54 8.28
CA LEU A 62 -7.02 -47.11 8.99
C LEU A 62 -7.36 -45.89 9.86
N PRO A 63 -6.81 -45.79 11.09
CA PRO A 63 -7.17 -44.76 12.05
C PRO A 63 -6.64 -43.37 11.65
N PRO A 64 -7.28 -42.28 12.13
CA PRO A 64 -6.91 -40.92 11.79
C PRO A 64 -5.57 -40.53 12.43
N GLY A 65 -4.49 -40.70 11.67
CA GLY A 65 -3.19 -40.13 11.95
C GLY A 65 -3.24 -38.60 11.86
N SER A 66 -2.87 -37.95 12.95
CA SER A 66 -2.72 -36.51 13.13
C SER A 66 -1.87 -35.86 12.03
N PHE A 67 -2.54 -35.24 11.05
CA PHE A 67 -1.88 -34.34 10.10
C PHE A 67 -1.54 -33.02 10.80
N CYS A 68 -0.33 -32.97 11.36
CA CYS A 68 0.25 -31.77 11.94
C CYS A 68 0.55 -30.76 10.81
N LYS A 69 -0.35 -29.79 10.59
CA LYS A 69 -0.21 -28.72 9.58
C LYS A 69 0.72 -27.56 10.01
N ASP A 70 1.50 -27.71 11.09
CA ASP A 70 2.25 -26.59 11.70
C ASP A 70 3.74 -26.48 11.31
N SER A 71 4.24 -27.27 10.36
CA SER A 71 5.70 -27.37 10.15
C SER A 71 6.32 -26.45 9.09
N LEU A 72 5.59 -25.55 8.42
CA LEU A 72 6.15 -24.72 7.32
C LEU A 72 5.86 -23.21 7.41
N ARG A 73 5.80 -22.66 8.62
CA ARG A 73 6.11 -21.24 8.84
C ARG A 73 7.25 -21.09 9.83
N ARG A 74 8.45 -21.53 9.43
CA ARG A 74 9.71 -20.99 9.97
C ARG A 74 9.77 -19.51 9.60
N ARG A 75 9.09 -18.70 10.40
CA ARG A 75 9.27 -17.25 10.44
C ARG A 75 10.72 -17.08 10.92
N CYS A 76 11.62 -16.83 9.98
CA CYS A 76 13.02 -16.54 10.29
C CYS A 76 13.00 -15.39 11.32
N HIS A 77 13.38 -15.71 12.56
CA HIS A 77 13.57 -14.71 13.59
C HIS A 77 14.51 -13.65 13.04
N GLY A 78 14.13 -12.38 13.24
CA GLY A 78 14.89 -11.23 12.78
C GLY A 78 16.31 -11.32 13.28
N SER A 79 17.22 -11.80 12.43
CA SER A 79 18.63 -11.59 12.61
C SER A 79 18.84 -10.09 12.50
N ASP A 80 19.33 -9.50 13.57
CA ASP A 80 19.84 -8.13 13.64
C ASP A 80 20.93 -7.99 12.59
N THR A 81 20.52 -7.72 11.35
CA THR A 81 21.45 -7.38 10.30
C THR A 81 21.73 -5.89 10.44
N PRO A 82 22.99 -5.48 10.50
CA PRO A 82 23.36 -4.08 10.66
C PRO A 82 22.73 -3.22 9.56
N ALA A 83 22.51 -1.93 9.88
CA ALA A 83 21.91 -0.94 8.97
C ALA A 83 22.64 -0.80 7.61
N SER A 84 23.81 -1.42 7.44
CA SER A 84 24.56 -1.50 6.17
C SER A 84 23.78 -2.20 5.04
N ASN A 85 22.72 -2.96 5.34
CA ASN A 85 21.94 -3.68 4.33
C ASN A 85 21.19 -2.81 3.31
N ARG A 86 21.15 -1.48 3.50
CA ARG A 86 20.50 -0.53 2.57
C ARG A 86 21.47 0.14 1.60
N GLN A 87 22.77 -0.18 1.61
CA GLN A 87 23.67 0.47 0.67
C GLN A 87 23.25 0.16 -0.78
N PRO A 88 23.34 1.10 -1.72
CA PRO A 88 23.21 0.80 -3.14
C PRO A 88 24.25 -0.26 -3.54
N TRP A 89 23.93 -1.13 -4.49
CA TRP A 89 24.94 -2.03 -5.07
C TRP A 89 25.94 -1.17 -5.84
N ARG A 90 27.22 -1.23 -5.50
CA ARG A 90 28.29 -0.57 -6.27
C ARG A 90 28.71 -1.43 -7.45
N ARG A 91 29.54 -0.89 -8.35
CA ARG A 91 30.02 -1.65 -9.50
C ARG A 91 30.93 -2.78 -9.05
N GLU A 92 31.80 -2.48 -8.09
CA GLU A 92 32.76 -3.40 -7.49
C GLU A 92 32.03 -4.55 -6.79
N ASP A 93 30.96 -4.23 -6.05
CA ASP A 93 30.10 -5.24 -5.39
C ASP A 93 29.53 -6.25 -6.40
N ILE A 94 29.19 -5.79 -7.60
CA ILE A 94 28.60 -6.64 -8.65
C ILE A 94 29.67 -7.50 -9.30
N ASP A 95 30.85 -6.94 -9.54
CA ASP A 95 31.96 -7.71 -10.12
C ASP A 95 32.40 -8.82 -9.16
N VAL A 96 32.50 -8.52 -7.86
CA VAL A 96 32.75 -9.51 -6.80
C VAL A 96 31.61 -10.52 -6.68
N LEU A 97 30.36 -10.07 -6.77
CA LEU A 97 29.20 -10.97 -6.74
C LEU A 97 29.25 -11.99 -7.91
N LEU A 98 29.57 -11.52 -9.12
CA LEU A 98 29.66 -12.36 -10.31
C LEU A 98 30.88 -13.29 -10.27
N SER A 99 32.02 -12.84 -9.73
CA SER A 99 33.19 -13.69 -9.56
C SER A 99 32.92 -14.82 -8.56
N LEU A 100 32.29 -14.52 -7.41
CA LEU A 100 31.93 -15.53 -6.41
C LEU A 100 30.88 -16.51 -6.93
N GLN A 101 29.93 -16.05 -7.75
CA GLN A 101 28.97 -16.92 -8.41
C GLN A 101 29.66 -17.90 -9.38
N LYS A 102 30.63 -17.43 -10.16
CA LYS A 102 31.42 -18.28 -11.07
C LYS A 102 32.23 -19.34 -10.32
N GLN A 103 32.68 -19.04 -9.10
CA GLN A 103 33.38 -19.99 -8.22
C GLN A 103 32.45 -21.01 -7.54
N GLY A 104 31.13 -20.96 -7.79
CA GLY A 104 30.16 -21.88 -7.19
C GLY A 104 29.88 -21.61 -5.71
N LYS A 105 30.25 -20.43 -5.18
CA LYS A 105 29.99 -20.08 -3.78
C LYS A 105 28.50 -20.01 -3.49
N SER A 106 28.10 -20.44 -2.29
CA SER A 106 26.71 -20.37 -1.83
C SER A 106 26.29 -18.91 -1.58
N GLN A 107 24.98 -18.63 -1.64
CA GLN A 107 24.46 -17.27 -1.39
C GLN A 107 24.80 -16.73 0.00
N ARG A 108 24.97 -17.62 1.00
CA ARG A 108 25.39 -17.22 2.35
C ARG A 108 26.86 -16.79 2.39
N GLU A 109 27.74 -17.50 1.72
CA GLU A 109 29.16 -17.12 1.62
C GLU A 109 29.34 -15.84 0.81
N MET A 110 28.61 -15.70 -0.29
CA MET A 110 28.58 -14.45 -1.08
C MET A 110 28.12 -13.27 -0.22
N ALA A 111 27.06 -13.47 0.57
CA ALA A 111 26.52 -12.47 1.48
C ALA A 111 27.53 -12.08 2.58
N ALA A 112 28.21 -13.05 3.19
CA ALA A 112 29.24 -12.80 4.18
C ALA A 112 30.42 -12.00 3.58
N THR A 113 30.86 -12.36 2.38
CA THR A 113 31.97 -11.69 1.68
C THR A 113 31.62 -10.25 1.33
N LEU A 114 30.41 -10.00 0.83
CA LEU A 114 29.93 -8.66 0.44
C LEU A 114 29.39 -7.83 1.62
N GLN A 115 29.37 -8.39 2.83
CA GLN A 115 28.75 -7.78 4.00
C GLN A 115 27.27 -7.37 3.76
N ARG A 116 26.53 -8.21 3.03
CA ARG A 116 25.10 -8.02 2.70
C ARG A 116 24.28 -9.18 3.26
N SER A 117 22.95 -9.05 3.26
CA SER A 117 22.05 -10.17 3.55
C SER A 117 22.01 -11.17 2.39
N PRO A 118 21.82 -12.48 2.67
CA PRO A 118 21.59 -13.49 1.64
C PRO A 118 20.39 -13.17 0.75
N ALA A 119 19.34 -12.57 1.32
CA ALA A 119 18.16 -12.13 0.56
C ALA A 119 18.49 -11.02 -0.46
N ALA A 120 19.33 -10.05 -0.09
CA ALA A 120 19.78 -9.00 -1.01
C ALA A 120 20.61 -9.57 -2.16
N VAL A 121 21.53 -10.49 -1.86
CA VAL A 121 22.33 -11.23 -2.85
C VAL A 121 21.42 -12.01 -3.81
N ALA A 122 20.47 -12.79 -3.28
CA ALA A 122 19.54 -13.58 -4.08
C ALA A 122 18.68 -12.70 -5.01
N SER A 123 18.12 -11.61 -4.47
CA SER A 123 17.33 -10.64 -5.24
C SER A 123 18.15 -9.99 -6.36
N ARG A 124 19.40 -9.62 -6.07
CA ARG A 124 20.29 -9.02 -7.06
C ARG A 124 20.67 -10.00 -8.17
N LEU A 125 21.04 -11.22 -7.83
CA LEU A 125 21.32 -12.28 -8.81
C LEU A 125 20.10 -12.60 -9.68
N ALA A 126 18.90 -12.66 -9.09
CA ALA A 126 17.66 -12.85 -9.84
C ALA A 126 17.44 -11.72 -10.86
N THR A 127 17.69 -10.47 -10.46
CA THR A 127 17.59 -9.30 -11.36
C THR A 127 18.57 -9.42 -12.51
N ILE A 128 19.85 -9.73 -12.24
CA ILE A 128 20.88 -9.90 -13.27
C ILE A 128 20.50 -11.03 -14.23
N ARG A 129 19.99 -12.17 -13.73
CA ARG A 129 19.55 -13.29 -14.59
C ARG A 129 18.37 -12.93 -15.48
N LEU A 130 17.39 -12.20 -14.96
CA LEU A 130 16.17 -11.84 -15.70
C LEU A 130 16.41 -10.74 -16.74
N THR A 131 17.31 -9.81 -16.46
CA THR A 131 17.48 -8.59 -17.28
C THR A 131 18.80 -8.53 -18.03
N GLY A 132 19.79 -9.34 -17.64
CA GLY A 132 21.19 -9.16 -18.05
C GLY A 132 21.85 -7.90 -17.45
N ASP A 133 21.14 -7.13 -16.62
CA ASP A 133 21.59 -5.82 -16.17
C ASP A 133 22.59 -5.94 -15.01
N THR A 134 23.87 -5.82 -15.34
CA THR A 134 24.97 -5.74 -14.37
C THR A 134 25.19 -4.32 -13.87
N THR A 135 24.40 -3.32 -14.27
CA THR A 135 24.63 -1.95 -13.81
C THR A 135 24.28 -1.85 -12.32
N PRO A 136 25.18 -1.29 -11.49
CA PRO A 136 24.85 -0.96 -10.11
C PRO A 136 23.51 -0.25 -10.08
N GLY A 137 22.64 -0.64 -9.14
CA GLY A 137 21.37 0.05 -8.95
C GLY A 137 21.72 1.50 -8.71
N ARG A 138 21.59 2.34 -9.76
CA ARG A 138 22.15 3.69 -9.73
C ARG A 138 21.55 4.34 -8.49
N PRO A 139 22.37 4.84 -7.54
CA PRO A 139 21.83 5.65 -6.47
C PRO A 139 20.95 6.68 -7.16
N GLN A 140 19.69 6.80 -6.72
CA GLN A 140 18.78 7.73 -7.35
C GLN A 140 19.38 9.11 -7.15
N ARG A 141 20.06 9.61 -8.19
CA ARG A 141 20.67 10.94 -8.19
C ARG A 141 19.54 11.91 -7.89
N ASP A 142 19.73 12.76 -6.89
CA ASP A 142 18.75 13.81 -6.61
C ASP A 142 18.56 14.69 -7.84
N TRP A 143 17.35 15.19 -8.02
CA TRP A 143 17.02 16.03 -9.16
C TRP A 143 17.62 17.41 -8.95
N THR A 144 18.52 17.82 -9.84
CA THR A 144 19.06 19.17 -9.83
C THR A 144 17.99 20.18 -10.21
N GLU A 145 18.13 21.42 -9.73
CA GLU A 145 17.17 22.48 -10.03
C GLU A 145 17.10 22.78 -11.53
N GLN A 146 18.24 22.72 -12.24
CA GLN A 146 18.31 22.84 -13.70
C GLN A 146 17.50 21.76 -14.42
N GLU A 147 17.62 20.49 -14.02
CA GLU A 147 16.81 19.40 -14.57
C GLU A 147 15.32 19.63 -14.30
N ILE A 148 14.95 20.06 -13.10
CA ILE A 148 13.56 20.34 -12.74
C ILE A 148 13.00 21.48 -13.59
N ASN A 149 13.74 22.57 -13.77
CA ASN A 149 13.31 23.72 -14.56
C ASN A 149 13.18 23.36 -16.05
N HIS A 150 14.10 22.57 -16.60
CA HIS A 150 13.96 22.05 -17.96
C HIS A 150 12.71 21.15 -18.08
N LEU A 151 12.50 20.21 -17.15
CA LEU A 151 11.29 19.38 -17.17
C LEU A 151 10.00 20.19 -17.06
N LYS A 152 9.98 21.26 -16.26
CA LYS A 152 8.84 22.18 -16.16
C LYS A 152 8.58 22.90 -17.49
N SER A 153 9.61 23.34 -18.20
CA SER A 153 9.44 23.99 -19.52
C SER A 153 8.81 23.05 -20.55
N VAL A 154 9.23 21.78 -20.60
CA VAL A 154 8.69 20.77 -21.53
C VAL A 154 7.28 20.32 -21.11
N MET A 155 6.93 20.45 -19.82
CA MET A 155 5.68 19.98 -19.25
C MET A 155 4.44 20.72 -19.77
N HIS A 156 4.57 21.99 -20.16
CA HIS A 156 3.45 22.81 -20.66
C HIS A 156 2.87 22.29 -21.99
N GLY A 157 3.58 21.40 -22.70
CA GLY A 157 3.10 20.76 -23.92
C GLY A 157 2.73 19.28 -23.78
N VAL A 158 2.24 18.71 -24.89
CA VAL A 158 2.12 17.25 -25.06
C VAL A 158 3.53 16.69 -25.23
N VAL A 159 4.17 16.32 -24.12
CA VAL A 159 5.47 15.65 -24.10
C VAL A 159 5.40 14.37 -24.95
N LYS A 160 6.11 14.34 -26.07
CA LYS A 160 6.17 13.17 -26.96
C LYS A 160 7.28 12.23 -26.54
N THR A 161 7.21 10.98 -26.99
CA THR A 161 8.23 9.96 -26.77
C THR A 161 9.66 10.41 -27.16
N PRO A 162 9.91 11.02 -28.33
CA PRO A 162 11.25 11.50 -28.70
C PRO A 162 11.80 12.55 -27.72
N ASP A 163 10.98 13.47 -27.22
CA ASP A 163 11.42 14.51 -26.27
C ASP A 163 11.95 13.88 -24.98
N ILE A 164 11.26 12.86 -24.47
CA ILE A 164 11.72 12.11 -23.28
C ILE A 164 13.03 11.37 -23.59
N LYS A 165 13.22 10.82 -24.80
CA LYS A 165 14.48 10.15 -25.17
C LYS A 165 15.63 11.15 -25.20
N ALA A 166 15.42 12.34 -25.75
CA ALA A 166 16.41 13.41 -25.77
C ALA A 166 16.80 13.85 -24.35
N ILE A 167 15.82 14.02 -23.46
CA ILE A 167 16.04 14.35 -22.05
C ILE A 167 16.78 13.23 -21.31
N CYS A 168 16.46 11.96 -21.60
CA CYS A 168 17.18 10.81 -21.05
C CYS A 168 18.65 10.82 -21.45
N ALA A 169 18.94 11.09 -22.72
CA ALA A 169 20.30 11.19 -23.25
C ALA A 169 21.06 12.36 -22.62
N SER A 170 20.44 13.55 -22.53
CA SER A 170 21.09 14.75 -22.01
C SER A 170 21.46 14.65 -20.53
N TYR A 171 20.61 14.02 -19.72
CA TYR A 171 20.83 13.92 -18.26
C TYR A 171 21.41 12.58 -17.81
N GLY A 172 21.57 11.63 -18.73
CA GLY A 172 21.98 10.27 -18.39
C GLY A 172 21.01 9.58 -17.41
N ARG A 173 19.71 9.93 -17.45
CA ARG A 173 18.68 9.36 -16.57
C ARG A 173 17.83 8.34 -17.30
N SER A 174 17.37 7.33 -16.56
CA SER A 174 16.50 6.31 -17.14
C SER A 174 15.14 6.89 -17.54
N TRP A 175 14.54 6.30 -18.57
CA TRP A 175 13.21 6.63 -19.06
C TRP A 175 12.15 6.68 -17.95
N SER A 176 12.14 5.66 -17.10
CA SER A 176 11.21 5.55 -15.98
C SER A 176 11.43 6.66 -14.93
N SER A 177 12.67 7.09 -14.72
CA SER A 177 13.00 8.20 -13.81
C SER A 177 12.45 9.52 -14.33
N ILE A 178 12.72 9.87 -15.60
CA ILE A 178 12.18 11.08 -16.25
C ILE A 178 10.66 11.07 -16.24
N LYS A 179 10.03 9.95 -16.66
CA LYS A 179 8.57 9.83 -16.69
C LYS A 179 7.94 9.95 -15.30
N GLY A 180 8.57 9.35 -14.28
CA GLY A 180 8.16 9.45 -12.90
C GLY A 180 8.20 10.88 -12.38
N LYS A 181 9.30 11.60 -12.63
CA LYS A 181 9.44 13.00 -12.21
C LYS A 181 8.51 13.95 -12.97
N LEU A 182 8.36 13.80 -14.29
CA LEU A 182 7.37 14.57 -15.06
C LEU A 182 5.94 14.36 -14.52
N LYS A 183 5.58 13.13 -14.14
CA LYS A 183 4.28 12.85 -13.53
C LYS A 183 4.11 13.53 -12.17
N ALA A 184 5.17 13.57 -11.35
CA ALA A 184 5.18 14.28 -10.08
C ALA A 184 5.02 15.80 -10.28
N LEU A 185 5.83 16.40 -11.17
CA LEU A 185 5.75 17.83 -11.50
C LEU A 185 4.38 18.22 -12.06
N ARG A 186 3.78 17.39 -12.93
CA ARG A 186 2.41 17.62 -13.42
C ARG A 186 1.37 17.59 -12.30
N ARG A 187 1.57 16.76 -11.29
CA ARG A 187 0.68 16.72 -10.11
C ARG A 187 0.84 17.98 -9.27
N GLU A 188 2.08 18.41 -9.03
CA GLU A 188 2.39 19.65 -8.29
C GLU A 188 1.81 20.89 -8.98
N ALA A 189 1.87 20.94 -10.32
CA ALA A 189 1.32 22.03 -11.11
C ALA A 189 -0.20 21.94 -11.36
N GLY A 190 -0.91 20.95 -10.81
CA GLY A 190 -2.34 20.72 -11.08
C GLY A 190 -2.67 20.32 -12.53
N LEU A 191 -1.66 20.11 -13.39
CA LEU A 191 -1.80 19.73 -14.80
C LEU A 191 -2.05 18.23 -15.01
N SER A 192 -1.83 17.41 -13.99
CA SER A 192 -2.11 15.98 -14.06
C SER A 192 -3.63 15.77 -14.13
N LYS A 193 -4.19 15.66 -15.35
CA LYS A 193 -5.56 15.18 -15.57
C LYS A 193 -5.79 13.93 -14.70
N GLY A 194 -6.68 14.06 -13.74
CA GLY A 194 -6.78 13.22 -12.56
C GLY A 194 -6.76 11.72 -12.85
N HIS A 195 -5.64 11.08 -12.54
CA HIS A 195 -5.73 9.96 -11.63
C HIS A 195 -5.18 10.48 -10.31
N GLY A 196 -5.95 11.33 -9.63
CA GLY A 196 -5.76 11.55 -8.21
C GLY A 196 -5.84 10.22 -7.46
N PRO A 197 -5.94 10.22 -6.12
CA PRO A 197 -6.32 9.03 -5.37
C PRO A 197 -7.78 8.60 -5.69
N SER A 198 -8.12 8.38 -6.97
CA SER A 198 -9.40 7.86 -7.47
C SER A 198 -9.69 6.46 -6.93
N HIS A 199 -8.66 5.73 -6.48
CA HIS A 199 -8.86 4.46 -5.78
C HIS A 199 -9.51 4.65 -4.40
N LEU A 200 -9.48 5.86 -3.83
CA LEU A 200 -10.13 6.17 -2.56
C LEU A 200 -11.52 6.80 -2.73
N LYS A 201 -11.90 7.26 -3.93
CA LYS A 201 -13.25 7.79 -4.15
C LYS A 201 -14.24 6.65 -3.96
N VAL A 202 -15.10 6.76 -2.96
CA VAL A 202 -16.14 5.78 -2.66
C VAL A 202 -17.17 5.80 -3.79
N TRP A 203 -17.54 4.64 -4.36
CA TRP A 203 -18.60 4.59 -5.39
C TRP A 203 -19.93 4.98 -4.77
N THR A 204 -20.62 5.94 -5.38
CA THR A 204 -22.02 6.23 -5.07
C THR A 204 -22.95 5.37 -5.91
N GLN A 205 -24.21 5.21 -5.47
CA GLN A 205 -25.23 4.51 -6.26
C GLN A 205 -25.47 5.24 -7.59
N GLN A 206 -25.50 6.57 -7.58
CA GLN A 206 -25.70 7.39 -8.77
C GLN A 206 -24.59 7.18 -9.80
N GLU A 207 -23.32 7.23 -9.37
CA GLU A 207 -22.18 6.95 -10.26
C GLU A 207 -22.25 5.54 -10.84
N PHE A 208 -22.70 4.57 -10.05
CA PHE A 208 -22.85 3.20 -10.51
C PHE A 208 -23.97 3.04 -11.55
N ASN A 209 -25.13 3.65 -11.30
CA ASN A 209 -26.25 3.65 -12.24
C ASN A 209 -25.83 4.32 -13.56
N LEU A 210 -25.13 5.44 -13.48
CA LEU A 210 -24.57 6.13 -14.64
C LEU A 210 -23.53 5.26 -15.36
N ALA A 211 -22.63 4.58 -14.64
CA ALA A 211 -21.68 3.66 -15.24
C ALA A 211 -22.36 2.51 -16.00
N LYS A 212 -23.46 1.99 -15.45
CA LYS A 212 -24.25 0.91 -16.04
C LYS A 212 -24.96 1.38 -17.32
N ALA A 213 -25.65 2.51 -17.27
CA ALA A 213 -26.28 3.09 -18.45
C ALA A 213 -25.28 3.34 -19.59
N LEU A 214 -24.12 3.94 -19.28
CA LEU A 214 -23.07 4.16 -20.27
C LEU A 214 -22.49 2.85 -20.84
N TYR A 215 -22.46 1.78 -20.04
CA TYR A 215 -22.00 0.47 -20.49
C TYR A 215 -23.03 -0.22 -21.40
N GLU A 216 -24.32 -0.09 -21.09
CA GLU A 216 -25.44 -0.56 -21.93
C GLU A 216 -25.52 0.20 -23.26
N GLU A 217 -25.15 1.49 -23.28
CA GLU A 217 -24.92 2.28 -24.50
C GLU A 217 -23.70 1.83 -25.33
N GLY A 218 -22.94 0.83 -24.86
CA GLY A 218 -21.76 0.31 -25.56
C GLY A 218 -20.46 1.08 -25.31
N LYS A 219 -20.43 2.05 -24.39
CA LYS A 219 -19.19 2.78 -24.08
C LYS A 219 -18.19 1.88 -23.37
N ASN A 220 -16.91 2.05 -23.70
CA ASN A 220 -15.86 1.26 -23.05
C ASN A 220 -15.56 1.81 -21.63
N CYS A 221 -15.03 0.96 -20.73
CA CYS A 221 -14.74 1.38 -19.35
C CYS A 221 -13.77 2.58 -19.24
N GLY A 222 -12.99 2.88 -20.28
CA GLY A 222 -12.12 4.06 -20.32
C GLY A 222 -12.90 5.35 -20.54
N GLU A 223 -13.90 5.32 -21.44
CA GLU A 223 -14.85 6.42 -21.65
C GLU A 223 -15.70 6.67 -20.43
N ILE A 224 -16.27 5.60 -19.86
CA ILE A 224 -17.04 5.67 -18.62
C ILE A 224 -16.20 6.28 -17.49
N GLY A 225 -14.94 5.85 -17.37
CA GLY A 225 -14.01 6.40 -16.39
C GLY A 225 -13.75 7.90 -16.57
N ARG A 226 -13.67 8.39 -17.81
CA ARG A 226 -13.54 9.82 -18.09
C ARG A 226 -14.78 10.61 -17.69
N VAL A 227 -15.98 10.07 -17.91
CA VAL A 227 -17.25 10.71 -17.51
C VAL A 227 -17.40 10.78 -15.99
N LEU A 228 -17.00 9.71 -15.28
CA LEU A 228 -17.16 9.60 -13.82
C LEU A 228 -15.99 10.14 -13.00
N ASP A 229 -14.94 10.63 -13.65
CA ASP A 229 -13.64 10.94 -13.04
C ASP A 229 -13.08 9.75 -12.21
N ARG A 230 -13.06 8.57 -12.84
CA ARG A 230 -12.55 7.32 -12.25
C ARG A 230 -11.61 6.59 -13.19
N SER A 231 -10.68 5.82 -12.62
CA SER A 231 -9.82 4.96 -13.42
C SER A 231 -10.61 3.85 -14.14
N LYS A 232 -10.19 3.51 -15.36
CA LYS A 232 -10.72 2.37 -16.15
C LYS A 232 -10.78 1.07 -15.33
N GLY A 233 -9.76 0.84 -14.50
CA GLY A 233 -9.70 -0.34 -13.62
C GLY A 233 -10.78 -0.35 -12.55
N SER A 234 -11.06 0.81 -11.92
CA SER A 234 -12.14 0.94 -10.93
C SER A 234 -13.51 0.67 -11.53
N VAL A 235 -13.79 1.24 -12.71
CA VAL A 235 -15.03 1.00 -13.46
C VAL A 235 -15.18 -0.48 -13.83
N ARG A 236 -14.14 -1.07 -14.43
CA ARG A 236 -14.15 -2.49 -14.81
C ARG A 236 -14.38 -3.40 -13.60
N GLN A 237 -13.66 -3.17 -12.50
CA GLN A 237 -13.80 -3.98 -11.30
C GLN A 237 -15.22 -3.87 -10.72
N ARG A 238 -15.82 -2.67 -10.79
CA ARG A 238 -17.18 -2.44 -10.29
C ARG A 238 -18.23 -3.15 -11.14
N LEU A 239 -18.20 -2.97 -12.46
CA LEU A 239 -19.14 -3.62 -13.39
C LEU A 239 -18.98 -5.14 -13.36
N ARG A 240 -17.74 -5.65 -13.30
CA ARG A 240 -17.47 -7.09 -13.16
C ARG A 240 -18.05 -7.67 -11.86
N HIS A 241 -17.98 -6.92 -10.75
CA HIS A 241 -18.56 -7.39 -9.50
C HIS A 241 -20.07 -7.57 -9.64
N GLU A 242 -20.80 -6.64 -10.27
CA GLU A 242 -22.24 -6.79 -10.53
C GLU A 242 -22.53 -8.02 -11.39
N GLN A 243 -21.83 -8.17 -12.53
CA GLN A 243 -22.00 -9.30 -13.44
C GLN A 243 -21.78 -10.66 -12.75
N LEU A 244 -20.79 -10.76 -11.87
CA LEU A 244 -20.47 -12.00 -11.17
C LEU A 244 -21.36 -12.25 -9.96
N SER A 245 -21.72 -11.21 -9.19
CA SER A 245 -22.50 -11.41 -7.98
C SER A 245 -23.98 -11.56 -8.25
N GLY A 246 -24.52 -10.98 -9.33
CA GLY A 246 -25.97 -10.80 -9.52
C GLY A 246 -26.63 -9.92 -8.45
N GLU A 247 -25.94 -9.65 -7.34
CA GLU A 247 -26.41 -8.80 -6.27
C GLU A 247 -26.46 -7.33 -6.71
N PRO A 248 -27.55 -6.61 -6.38
CA PRO A 248 -27.63 -5.18 -6.61
C PRO A 248 -26.50 -4.45 -5.89
N PHE A 249 -26.19 -3.24 -6.37
CA PHE A 249 -25.25 -2.36 -5.68
C PHE A 249 -25.63 -2.27 -4.21
N LYS A 250 -24.77 -2.80 -3.33
CA LYS A 250 -24.87 -2.61 -1.88
C LYS A 250 -24.05 -1.37 -1.51
N PRO A 251 -24.67 -0.18 -1.33
CA PRO A 251 -23.97 1.00 -0.84
C PRO A 251 -23.35 0.71 0.52
N HIS A 252 -23.89 -0.25 1.27
CA HIS A 252 -23.51 -0.50 2.67
C HIS A 252 -22.03 -0.89 2.84
N ARG A 253 -21.42 -1.45 1.78
CA ARG A 253 -19.98 -1.80 1.72
C ARG A 253 -19.07 -0.57 1.57
N TYR A 254 -19.67 0.59 1.36
CA TYR A 254 -19.08 1.88 1.08
C TYR A 254 -19.68 2.89 2.09
N ILE A 255 -18.83 3.53 2.90
CA ILE A 255 -19.30 4.50 3.89
C ILE A 255 -19.74 5.76 3.14
N SER A 256 -21.00 6.12 3.30
CA SER A 256 -21.55 7.38 2.79
C SER A 256 -21.02 8.57 3.59
N ASN A 257 -21.23 9.79 3.08
CA ASN A 257 -20.91 11.00 3.85
C ASN A 257 -21.68 11.01 5.18
N ARG A 258 -22.96 10.64 5.16
CA ARG A 258 -23.78 10.49 6.38
C ARG A 258 -23.18 9.50 7.38
N ASP A 259 -22.70 8.35 6.91
CA ASP A 259 -22.03 7.38 7.78
C ASP A 259 -20.71 7.96 8.34
N SER A 260 -19.99 8.74 7.54
CA SER A 260 -18.75 9.41 7.98
C SER A 260 -19.02 10.44 9.07
N ASP A 261 -20.07 11.24 8.90
CA ASP A 261 -20.47 12.26 9.86
C ASP A 261 -21.03 11.62 11.15
N GLN A 262 -21.79 10.53 11.02
CA GLN A 262 -22.23 9.75 12.17
C GLN A 262 -21.05 9.12 12.92
N ILE A 263 -20.04 8.59 12.22
CA ILE A 263 -18.81 8.08 12.85
C ILE A 263 -18.07 9.22 13.56
N ARG A 264 -17.96 10.41 12.95
CA ARG A 264 -17.35 11.59 13.60
C ARG A 264 -18.09 12.00 14.87
N LEU A 265 -19.43 12.07 14.81
CA LEU A 265 -20.27 12.41 15.94
C LEU A 265 -20.11 11.40 17.09
N LEU A 266 -20.20 10.10 16.81
CA LEU A 266 -20.02 9.07 17.83
C LEU A 266 -18.62 9.07 18.43
N ARG A 267 -17.60 9.43 17.64
CA ARG A 267 -16.21 9.61 18.15
C ARG A 267 -16.08 10.85 19.04
N ALA A 268 -16.73 11.96 18.68
CA ALA A 268 -16.78 13.17 19.50
C ALA A 268 -17.47 12.90 20.85
N GLN A 269 -18.46 12.02 20.88
CA GLN A 269 -19.10 11.50 22.10
C GLN A 269 -18.24 10.52 22.91
N GLY A 270 -16.97 10.30 22.54
CA GLY A 270 -16.06 9.41 23.24
C GLY A 270 -16.27 7.92 22.98
N LYS A 271 -17.16 7.52 22.06
CA LYS A 271 -17.43 6.10 21.80
C LYS A 271 -16.20 5.41 21.18
N SER A 272 -15.91 4.22 21.69
CA SER A 272 -14.90 3.33 21.14
C SER A 272 -15.33 2.80 19.76
N LEU A 273 -14.37 2.38 18.93
CA LEU A 273 -14.69 1.77 17.63
C LEU A 273 -15.57 0.52 17.75
N ARG A 274 -15.51 -0.19 18.90
CA ARG A 274 -16.35 -1.35 19.18
C ARG A 274 -17.79 -0.93 19.40
N GLU A 275 -18.02 0.11 20.20
CA GLU A 275 -19.36 0.66 20.43
C GLU A 275 -19.93 1.28 19.15
N ILE A 276 -19.12 2.01 18.39
CA ILE A 276 -19.53 2.56 17.09
C ILE A 276 -19.98 1.44 16.15
N TYR A 277 -19.26 0.31 16.13
CA TYR A 277 -19.67 -0.84 15.35
C TYR A 277 -21.00 -1.44 15.82
N GLN A 278 -21.23 -1.52 17.13
CA GLN A 278 -22.51 -2.00 17.68
C GLN A 278 -23.67 -1.04 17.34
N LEU A 279 -23.43 0.27 17.40
CA LEU A 279 -24.40 1.31 17.05
C LEU A 279 -24.63 1.41 15.53
N MET A 280 -23.66 0.99 14.72
CA MET A 280 -23.73 0.91 13.26
C MET A 280 -23.73 -0.56 12.80
N SER A 281 -24.54 -1.41 13.43
CA SER A 281 -24.56 -2.87 13.21
C SER A 281 -24.86 -3.27 11.76
N THR A 282 -25.49 -2.39 10.98
CA THR A 282 -25.73 -2.55 9.55
C THR A 282 -24.47 -2.43 8.69
N ARG A 283 -23.32 -2.06 9.28
CA ARG A 283 -22.06 -1.82 8.57
C ARG A 283 -21.00 -2.87 8.88
N PRO A 284 -20.26 -3.37 7.88
CA PRO A 284 -19.19 -4.33 8.11
C PRO A 284 -18.05 -3.68 8.89
N ARG A 285 -17.52 -4.42 9.88
CA ARG A 285 -16.48 -3.96 10.82
C ARG A 285 -15.25 -3.36 10.14
N ILE A 286 -14.84 -3.93 9.00
CA ILE A 286 -13.70 -3.45 8.20
C ILE A 286 -13.93 -2.04 7.68
N SER A 287 -15.16 -1.70 7.32
CA SER A 287 -15.52 -0.39 6.80
C SER A 287 -15.34 0.68 7.87
N VAL A 288 -15.90 0.46 9.06
CA VAL A 288 -15.74 1.38 10.21
C VAL A 288 -14.27 1.49 10.64
N ALA A 289 -13.52 0.38 10.60
CA ALA A 289 -12.09 0.39 10.93
C ALA A 289 -11.23 1.15 9.91
N SER A 290 -11.58 1.13 8.63
CA SER A 290 -10.87 1.86 7.57
C SER A 290 -10.97 3.39 7.72
N MET A 291 -11.99 3.87 8.44
CA MET A 291 -12.24 5.30 8.73
C MET A 291 -11.42 5.85 9.89
N ARG A 292 -10.52 5.05 10.50
CA ARG A 292 -9.53 5.56 11.45
C ARG A 292 -8.79 6.79 10.94
N ARG A 293 -8.59 6.90 9.62
CA ARG A 293 -7.88 8.03 8.99
C ARG A 293 -8.73 9.28 8.79
N ILE A 294 -10.06 9.16 8.67
CA ILE A 294 -10.97 10.29 8.40
C ILE A 294 -11.48 10.94 9.70
N ALA A 295 -11.53 10.17 10.78
CA ALA A 295 -11.91 10.64 12.11
C ALA A 295 -10.70 11.14 12.94
N HIS A 296 -9.50 11.17 12.37
CA HIS A 296 -8.46 12.05 12.89
C HIS A 296 -8.78 13.44 12.36
N GLU A 297 -9.56 14.17 13.17
CA GLU A 297 -9.58 15.63 13.21
C GLU A 297 -8.13 16.15 13.12
N PRO A 298 -7.85 17.29 12.44
CA PRO A 298 -6.51 17.83 12.39
C PRO A 298 -5.98 17.85 13.81
N GLU A 299 -4.68 17.60 13.91
CA GLU A 299 -3.87 17.53 15.11
C GLU A 299 -3.96 18.84 15.90
N THR A 300 -5.16 19.18 16.40
CA THR A 300 -5.42 20.07 17.50
C THR A 300 -4.70 19.41 18.64
N GLN A 301 -3.46 19.87 18.81
CA GLN A 301 -2.80 19.99 20.08
C GLN A 301 -3.33 18.93 21.05
N ARG A 302 -2.84 17.70 20.87
CA ARG A 302 -2.65 16.83 22.03
C ARG A 302 -1.56 17.47 22.91
N THR A 303 -1.78 18.69 23.38
CA THR A 303 -1.32 19.12 24.69
C THR A 303 -2.02 18.17 25.64
N SER A 304 -1.36 17.04 25.88
CA SER A 304 -1.80 16.06 26.85
C SER A 304 -2.02 16.84 28.16
N PRO A 305 -3.18 16.73 28.82
CA PRO A 305 -3.38 17.31 30.15
C PRO A 305 -2.47 16.69 31.22
N TRP A 306 -1.67 15.69 30.84
CA TRP A 306 -0.86 14.89 31.75
C TRP A 306 0.61 15.14 31.48
N SER A 307 1.29 15.56 32.54
CA SER A 307 2.74 15.60 32.61
C SER A 307 3.27 14.16 32.47
N SER A 308 4.39 14.02 31.79
CA SER A 308 5.02 12.71 31.60
C SER A 308 5.62 12.15 32.89
N SER A 309 5.74 12.97 33.95
CA SER A 309 6.06 12.51 35.31
C SER A 309 4.96 11.64 35.91
N ASP A 310 3.69 11.98 35.66
CA ASP A 310 2.53 11.31 36.26
C ASP A 310 2.42 9.83 35.83
N MET A 311 3.00 9.47 34.67
CA MET A 311 2.98 8.09 34.15
C MET A 311 4.03 7.18 34.79
N VAL A 312 5.12 7.74 35.32
CA VAL A 312 6.18 7.00 36.02
C VAL A 312 5.83 6.84 37.50
N GLU A 313 5.15 7.84 38.06
CA GLU A 313 4.80 7.88 39.48
C GLU A 313 3.61 6.97 39.84
N LYS A 314 2.68 6.73 38.89
CA LYS A 314 1.40 6.05 39.15
C LYS A 314 1.36 4.54 38.85
N GLY A 315 2.47 3.90 38.51
CA GLY A 315 2.48 2.43 38.37
C GLY A 315 3.75 1.84 37.78
N THR A 316 4.08 0.62 38.20
CA THR A 316 5.24 -0.12 37.69
C THR A 316 4.87 -0.96 36.46
N SER A 317 3.58 -1.27 36.28
CA SER A 317 3.11 -2.12 35.20
C SER A 317 2.34 -1.34 34.13
N LEU A 318 2.55 -1.73 32.86
CA LEU A 318 1.78 -1.19 31.73
C LEU A 318 0.26 -1.43 31.88
N VAL A 319 -0.16 -2.37 32.72
CA VAL A 319 -1.58 -2.65 32.99
C VAL A 319 -2.15 -1.58 33.92
N GLU A 320 -1.49 -1.30 35.03
CA GLU A 320 -1.85 -0.22 35.96
C GLU A 320 -1.91 1.14 35.24
N ILE A 321 -0.90 1.42 34.41
CA ILE A 321 -0.85 2.66 33.61
C ILE A 321 -2.04 2.75 32.65
N VAL A 322 -2.53 1.64 32.10
CA VAL A 322 -3.69 1.63 31.20
C VAL A 322 -5.00 1.77 31.97
N GLU A 323 -5.11 1.17 33.15
CA GLU A 323 -6.28 1.33 34.03
C GLU A 323 -6.45 2.78 34.51
N HIS A 324 -5.33 3.46 34.80
CA HIS A 324 -5.33 4.86 35.21
C HIS A 324 -5.45 5.85 34.04
N LEU A 325 -5.39 5.40 32.78
CA LEU A 325 -5.46 6.25 31.58
C LEU A 325 -6.61 5.82 30.65
N PRO A 326 -7.87 6.09 31.04
CA PRO A 326 -9.03 5.73 30.22
C PRO A 326 -8.95 6.38 28.84
N GLY A 327 -9.26 5.60 27.80
CA GLY A 327 -9.27 6.05 26.40
C GLY A 327 -7.94 5.89 25.65
N ARG A 328 -6.87 5.43 26.31
CA ARG A 328 -5.61 5.07 25.63
C ARG A 328 -5.46 3.56 25.49
N SER A 329 -5.09 3.11 24.29
CA SER A 329 -4.78 1.70 24.08
C SER A 329 -3.45 1.33 24.74
N LYS A 330 -3.32 0.09 25.21
CA LYS A 330 -2.06 -0.49 25.73
C LYS A 330 -0.85 -0.25 24.82
N THR A 331 -1.07 -0.26 23.50
CA THR A 331 -0.01 0.02 22.52
C THR A 331 0.42 1.49 22.53
N ALA A 332 -0.52 2.43 22.68
CA ALA A 332 -0.23 3.85 22.76
C ALA A 332 0.53 4.21 24.05
N CYS A 333 0.13 3.64 25.19
CA CYS A 333 0.86 3.80 26.45
C CYS A 333 2.29 3.24 26.33
N ARG A 334 2.46 2.05 25.73
CA ARG A 334 3.79 1.47 25.49
C ARG A 334 4.67 2.38 24.63
N VAL A 335 4.15 2.89 23.51
CA VAL A 335 4.92 3.78 22.60
C VAL A 335 5.30 5.09 23.30
N ALA A 336 4.43 5.62 24.17
CA ALA A 336 4.74 6.82 24.94
C ALA A 336 5.86 6.55 25.97
N ILE A 337 5.81 5.42 26.67
CA ILE A 337 6.86 4.98 27.60
C ILE A 337 8.18 4.74 26.86
N GLU A 338 8.17 4.04 25.72
CA GLU A 338 9.36 3.82 24.88
C GLU A 338 9.97 5.11 24.33
N ARG A 339 9.18 6.18 24.18
CA ARG A 339 9.67 7.49 23.75
C ARG A 339 10.36 8.25 24.89
N TRP A 340 9.93 8.03 26.13
CA TRP A 340 10.40 8.74 27.32
C TRP A 340 11.56 8.06 28.04
N VAL A 341 11.45 6.75 28.27
CA VAL A 341 12.50 5.94 28.92
C VAL A 341 13.70 5.72 27.97
N GLY A 342 13.63 6.27 26.76
CA GLY A 342 14.51 5.93 25.65
C GLY A 342 14.10 4.60 25.02
N PRO A 343 14.63 4.28 23.83
CA PRO A 343 14.38 2.99 23.23
C PRO A 343 14.87 1.92 24.21
N LEU A 344 13.94 1.18 24.82
CA LEU A 344 14.26 -0.06 25.54
C LEU A 344 15.29 -0.79 24.70
N GLN A 345 16.48 -1.05 25.25
CA GLN A 345 17.56 -1.57 24.43
C GLN A 345 17.08 -2.86 23.76
N ARG A 346 16.93 -2.83 22.42
CA ARG A 346 16.49 -3.97 21.61
C ARG A 346 17.68 -4.74 21.02
N GLY A 347 18.90 -4.35 21.35
CA GLY A 347 20.12 -4.98 20.87
C GLY A 347 20.35 -6.36 21.48
N ALA A 348 21.30 -7.10 20.91
CA ALA A 348 21.84 -8.30 21.52
C ALA A 348 22.29 -8.03 22.97
N TRP A 349 22.23 -9.05 23.81
CA TRP A 349 22.74 -8.98 25.17
C TRP A 349 24.26 -9.02 25.12
N SER A 350 24.95 -8.02 25.67
CA SER A 350 26.39 -8.10 25.86
C SER A 350 26.73 -9.12 26.95
N GLU A 351 27.96 -9.62 26.94
CA GLU A 351 28.42 -10.54 27.98
C GLU A 351 28.36 -9.90 29.38
N SER A 352 28.66 -8.59 29.46
CA SER A 352 28.56 -7.83 30.72
C SER A 352 27.12 -7.71 31.22
N GLU A 353 26.14 -7.46 30.34
CA GLU A 353 24.72 -7.42 30.72
C GLU A 353 24.22 -8.79 31.19
N ILE A 354 24.68 -9.88 30.57
CA ILE A 354 24.35 -11.24 31.01
C ILE A 354 24.96 -11.51 32.39
N ALA A 355 26.22 -11.15 32.61
CA ALA A 355 26.88 -11.29 33.90
C ALA A 355 26.13 -10.52 35.00
N GLN A 356 25.77 -9.26 34.72
CA GLN A 356 25.00 -8.43 35.64
C GLN A 356 23.61 -9.02 35.92
N LEU A 357 22.90 -9.50 34.90
CA LEU A 357 21.61 -10.18 35.06
C LEU A 357 21.71 -11.42 35.97
N LEU A 358 22.76 -12.22 35.82
CA LEU A 358 22.99 -13.42 36.64
C LEU A 358 23.34 -13.04 38.08
N GLN A 359 24.13 -12.00 38.27
CA GLN A 359 24.48 -11.50 39.59
C GLN A 359 23.25 -11.00 40.34
N LEU A 360 22.40 -10.18 39.70
CA LEU A 360 21.16 -9.71 40.30
C LEU A 360 20.19 -10.86 40.61
N ARG A 361 20.20 -11.94 39.83
CA ARG A 361 19.45 -13.16 40.16
C ARG A 361 20.01 -13.91 41.36
N LYS A 362 21.35 -13.98 41.50
CA LYS A 362 22.01 -14.58 42.66
C LYS A 362 21.72 -13.81 43.95
N GLU A 363 21.57 -12.49 43.85
CA GLU A 363 21.12 -11.59 44.93
C GLU A 363 19.64 -11.74 45.29
N GLY A 364 18.88 -12.61 44.60
CA GLY A 364 17.48 -12.87 44.90
C GLY A 364 16.49 -11.88 44.27
N LYS A 365 16.94 -10.93 43.45
CA LYS A 365 16.05 -9.95 42.81
C LYS A 365 15.07 -10.63 41.85
N ASN A 366 13.84 -10.10 41.83
CA ASN A 366 12.82 -10.56 40.91
C ASN A 366 13.07 -10.01 39.49
N ILE A 367 12.45 -10.62 38.47
CA ILE A 367 12.70 -10.23 37.07
C ILE A 367 12.26 -8.78 36.77
N GLN A 368 11.27 -8.24 37.48
CA GLN A 368 10.81 -6.86 37.30
C GLN A 368 11.87 -5.88 37.78
N GLU A 369 12.42 -6.09 38.97
CA GLU A 369 13.52 -5.28 39.54
C GLU A 369 14.76 -5.32 38.64
N ILE A 370 15.11 -6.51 38.16
CA ILE A 370 16.23 -6.68 37.22
C ILE A 370 15.97 -5.91 35.92
N SER A 371 14.74 -5.95 35.42
CA SER A 371 14.37 -5.26 34.19
C SER A 371 14.47 -3.73 34.33
N ALA A 372 14.05 -3.20 35.48
CA ALA A 372 14.18 -1.79 35.81
C ALA A 372 15.65 -1.39 35.92
N GLN A 373 16.48 -2.21 36.58
CA GLN A 373 17.89 -1.91 36.78
C GLN A 373 18.72 -2.00 35.49
N LEU A 374 18.39 -2.91 34.57
CA LEU A 374 19.11 -3.08 33.30
C LEU A 374 18.54 -2.22 32.16
N GLY A 375 17.42 -1.52 32.35
CA GLY A 375 16.75 -0.77 31.28
C GLY A 375 16.25 -1.67 30.13
N ARG A 376 15.91 -2.93 30.44
CA ARG A 376 15.44 -3.95 29.49
C ARG A 376 14.03 -4.37 29.84
N SER A 377 13.26 -4.91 28.88
CA SER A 377 11.92 -5.42 29.20
C SER A 377 11.98 -6.69 30.06
N PRO A 378 11.02 -6.94 30.98
CA PRO A 378 10.99 -8.15 31.82
C PRO A 378 11.08 -9.45 31.02
N GLY A 379 10.38 -9.52 29.89
CA GLY A 379 10.42 -10.68 28.99
C GLY A 379 11.78 -10.89 28.31
N ALA A 380 12.52 -9.80 28.04
CA ALA A 380 13.88 -9.89 27.52
C ALA A 380 14.84 -10.45 28.58
N CYS A 381 14.75 -9.96 29.82
CA CYS A 381 15.55 -10.47 30.95
C CYS A 381 15.26 -11.96 31.20
N TYR A 382 13.98 -12.34 31.28
CA TYR A 382 13.58 -13.75 31.43
C TYR A 382 14.10 -14.63 30.30
N GLY A 383 13.93 -14.18 29.05
CA GLY A 383 14.40 -14.91 27.87
C GLY A 383 15.93 -15.06 27.83
N ALA A 384 16.68 -14.04 28.22
CA ALA A 384 18.14 -14.09 28.31
C ALA A 384 18.59 -15.09 29.39
N PHE A 385 18.01 -15.01 30.59
CA PHE A 385 18.27 -15.95 31.68
C PHE A 385 18.01 -17.41 31.28
N SER A 386 16.84 -17.67 30.69
CA SER A 386 16.45 -19.03 30.26
C SER A 386 17.39 -19.60 29.20
N ARG A 387 17.80 -18.77 28.22
CA ARG A 387 18.77 -19.19 27.20
C ARG A 387 20.15 -19.49 27.79
N HIS A 388 20.59 -18.69 28.76
CA HIS A 388 21.87 -18.91 29.43
C HIS A 388 21.87 -20.24 30.21
N ASN A 389 20.81 -20.54 30.97
CA ASN A 389 20.71 -21.80 31.71
C ASN A 389 20.63 -23.04 30.81
N LYS A 390 19.98 -22.93 29.64
CA LYS A 390 19.94 -24.04 28.66
C LYS A 390 21.28 -24.32 27.98
N ARG A 391 22.22 -23.38 28.02
CA ARG A 391 23.53 -23.49 27.33
C ARG A 391 24.64 -24.01 28.22
N LYS A 392 24.45 -24.12 29.53
CA LYS A 392 25.41 -24.81 30.39
C LYS A 392 25.17 -26.33 30.21
N PRO A 393 26.07 -27.07 29.54
CA PRO A 393 26.09 -28.51 29.72
C PRO A 393 26.31 -28.79 31.21
N LEU A 394 25.61 -29.81 31.71
CA LEU A 394 25.75 -30.30 33.08
C LEU A 394 27.20 -30.64 33.42
#